data_AF-A0A8B7PM79-F1
#
_entry.id   AF-A0A8B7PM79-F1
#
_cell.length_a   1.000
_cell.length_b   1.000
_cell.length_c   1.000
_cell.angle_alpha   90.00
_cell.angle_beta   90.00
_cell.angle_gamma   90.00
#
_symmetry.space_group_name_H-M   'P 1'
#
loop_
_entity.id
_entity.type
_entity.pdbx_description
1 polymer ?
#
loop_
_entity_poly.entity_id
_entity_poly.type
_entity_poly.pdbx_seq_one_letter_code
_entity_poly.pdbx_strand_id
1 'polypeptide(L)'
;MMAEALAYTTSDVEEENADVGEEYPGPSAATGEVPGAFVNINGLDYELMGDGMMLRLWSYATKSSAGLQKGLCVSGSTMKQMARRIRETPDLGPRIVLMIGTNEFLRCSEKLPSLSFLQEEFGCVLTALREHPRAGYITRCILLTLPPLPRFGYKHPVRRVWKDFNLYILGLQGAAGPGSSTLDVMNTGALFFDVKRRNYRYDLFERHHDDERCDLIHWNRTGMKVVLEYLENRLQ
;
A
#
# COMPACT_ATOMS: atom_id res chain seq x y z
N MET A 1 53.92 34.20 0.32
CA MET A 1 54.69 33.02 -0.14
C MET A 1 54.32 31.87 0.76
N MET A 2 54.03 30.65 0.35
CA MET A 2 53.72 29.96 -0.91
C MET A 2 53.26 28.56 -0.44
N ALA A 3 52.48 27.88 -1.27
CA ALA A 3 51.73 26.66 -0.99
C ALA A 3 52.56 25.36 -0.91
N GLU A 4 51.80 24.24 -0.87
CA GLU A 4 52.14 22.83 -1.15
C GLU A 4 52.41 21.95 0.08
N ALA A 5 51.81 20.77 0.36
CA ALA A 5 51.01 19.73 -0.30
C ALA A 5 51.75 18.36 -0.25
N LEU A 6 50.96 17.29 0.00
CA LEU A 6 51.24 15.83 -0.16
C LEU A 6 52.08 15.17 0.97
N ALA A 7 51.87 13.92 1.43
CA ALA A 7 51.18 12.75 0.88
C ALA A 7 50.78 11.72 1.97
N TYR A 8 49.74 10.93 1.65
CA TYR A 8 49.53 9.49 1.89
C TYR A 8 50.29 8.73 3.00
N THR A 9 49.55 8.03 3.88
CA THR A 9 49.45 6.55 3.84
C THR A 9 48.37 6.02 4.79
N THR A 10 47.71 4.97 4.31
CA THR A 10 46.58 4.22 4.85
C THR A 10 46.98 3.31 6.01
N SER A 11 46.10 3.15 7.00
CA SER A 11 46.06 1.93 7.81
C SER A 11 44.63 1.44 7.84
N ASP A 12 44.45 0.34 7.12
CA ASP A 12 43.23 -0.45 7.03
C ASP A 12 42.82 -0.95 8.42
N VAL A 13 41.56 -0.72 8.77
CA VAL A 13 40.84 -1.58 9.71
C VAL A 13 39.54 -1.93 9.00
N GLU A 14 39.49 -3.17 8.52
CA GLU A 14 38.30 -3.85 8.07
C GLU A 14 37.30 -3.87 9.23
N GLU A 15 36.20 -3.10 9.11
CA GLU A 15 34.99 -3.37 9.87
C GLU A 15 34.01 -4.07 8.93
N GLU A 16 33.98 -5.40 9.08
CA GLU A 16 32.87 -6.26 8.68
C GLU A 16 31.58 -5.71 9.31
N ASN A 17 30.85 -4.90 8.56
CA ASN A 17 29.45 -4.64 8.88
C ASN A 17 28.65 -5.85 8.42
N ALA A 18 28.44 -6.76 9.37
CA ALA A 18 27.47 -7.83 9.27
C ALA A 18 26.12 -7.26 8.82
N ASP A 19 25.70 -7.71 7.65
CA ASP A 19 24.37 -7.58 7.08
C ASP A 19 23.36 -8.25 8.03
N VAL A 20 22.83 -7.48 8.99
CA VAL A 20 21.67 -7.90 9.78
C VAL A 20 20.43 -7.50 9.00
N GLY A 21 20.15 -8.28 7.95
CA GLY A 21 18.81 -8.37 7.41
C GLY A 21 17.88 -8.85 8.52
N GLU A 22 17.09 -7.95 9.09
CA GLU A 22 15.97 -8.32 9.94
C GLU A 22 14.94 -9.06 9.06
N GLU A 23 15.11 -10.38 8.94
CA GLU A 23 14.04 -11.29 8.58
C GLU A 23 12.94 -11.15 9.63
N TYR A 24 11.91 -10.37 9.29
CA TYR A 24 10.65 -10.44 10.01
C TYR A 24 10.14 -11.87 9.92
N PRO A 25 10.00 -12.61 11.04
CA PRO A 25 9.41 -13.92 11.01
C PRO A 25 7.97 -13.76 10.54
N GLY A 26 7.69 -14.25 9.33
CA GLY A 26 6.33 -14.38 8.85
C GLY A 26 5.54 -15.24 9.83
N PRO A 27 4.24 -14.96 10.04
CA PRO A 27 3.42 -15.81 10.89
C PRO A 27 3.49 -17.25 10.38
N SER A 28 3.85 -18.14 11.31
CA SER A 28 3.98 -19.58 11.17
C SER A 28 2.78 -20.19 10.42
N ALA A 29 3.08 -21.17 9.55
CA ALA A 29 2.13 -21.95 8.79
C ALA A 29 1.18 -22.74 9.72
N ALA A 30 0.08 -22.10 10.12
CA ALA A 30 -1.12 -22.80 10.54
C ALA A 30 -1.92 -23.10 9.26
N THR A 31 -2.10 -24.39 8.96
CA THR A 31 -2.89 -24.95 7.86
C THR A 31 -4.41 -24.77 8.05
N GLY A 32 -4.84 -23.64 8.59
CA GLY A 32 -6.22 -23.18 8.55
C GLY A 32 -6.32 -22.09 7.48
N GLU A 33 -7.25 -22.23 6.54
CA GLU A 33 -7.59 -21.15 5.60
C GLU A 33 -7.76 -19.84 6.38
N VAL A 34 -6.85 -18.88 6.20
CA VAL A 34 -7.03 -17.56 6.80
C VAL A 34 -8.22 -16.94 6.06
N PRO A 35 -9.39 -16.74 6.71
CA PRO A 35 -10.57 -16.31 5.98
C PRO A 35 -10.31 -14.93 5.38
N GLY A 36 -10.67 -14.75 4.11
CA GLY A 36 -10.44 -13.53 3.35
C GLY A 36 -11.02 -12.28 4.04
N ALA A 37 -10.51 -11.11 3.66
CA ALA A 37 -10.94 -9.82 4.20
C ALA A 37 -12.12 -9.27 3.38
N PHE A 38 -13.31 -9.86 3.53
CA PHE A 38 -14.48 -9.43 2.78
C PHE A 38 -15.22 -8.27 3.45
N VAL A 39 -15.70 -7.33 2.64
CA VAL A 39 -16.67 -6.29 3.01
C VAL A 39 -17.84 -6.31 2.04
N ASN A 40 -19.05 -6.14 2.57
CA ASN A 40 -20.25 -6.01 1.75
C ASN A 40 -20.45 -4.54 1.37
N ILE A 41 -20.46 -4.25 0.07
CA ILE A 41 -20.71 -2.91 -0.48
C ILE A 41 -21.90 -3.05 -1.43
N ASN A 42 -23.00 -2.36 -1.13
CA ASN A 42 -24.24 -2.40 -1.89
C ASN A 42 -24.78 -3.82 -2.17
N GLY A 43 -24.68 -4.73 -1.18
CA GLY A 43 -25.17 -6.11 -1.32
C GLY A 43 -24.22 -7.06 -2.05
N LEU A 44 -23.03 -6.61 -2.44
CA LEU A 44 -22.00 -7.43 -3.05
C LEU A 44 -20.78 -7.55 -2.14
N ASP A 45 -20.24 -8.76 -1.99
CA ASP A 45 -19.01 -8.97 -1.25
C ASP A 45 -17.79 -8.66 -2.12
N TYR A 46 -16.90 -7.85 -1.56
CA TYR A 46 -15.61 -7.47 -2.13
C TYR A 46 -14.50 -7.95 -1.19
N GLU A 47 -13.52 -8.66 -1.74
CA GLU A 47 -12.29 -8.97 -1.01
C GLU A 47 -11.37 -7.75 -1.02
N LEU A 48 -10.98 -7.31 0.17
CA LEU A 48 -10.01 -6.25 0.37
C LEU A 48 -8.59 -6.83 0.35
N MET A 49 -7.71 -6.18 -0.40
CA MET A 49 -6.29 -6.52 -0.47
C MET A 49 -5.46 -5.26 -0.25
N GLY A 50 -4.42 -5.35 0.57
CA GLY A 50 -3.58 -4.18 0.82
C GLY A 50 -2.75 -4.22 2.09
N ASP A 51 -2.22 -3.05 2.43
CA ASP A 51 -1.47 -2.85 3.66
C ASP A 51 -2.37 -2.53 4.87
N GLY A 52 -1.77 -1.96 5.92
CA GLY A 52 -2.45 -1.60 7.16
C GLY A 52 -3.63 -0.66 6.98
N MET A 53 -3.69 0.15 5.92
CA MET A 53 -4.86 1.00 5.66
C MET A 53 -6.09 0.20 5.22
N MET A 54 -5.91 -0.80 4.37
CA MET A 54 -7.01 -1.68 3.95
C MET A 54 -7.46 -2.59 5.08
N LEU A 55 -6.53 -3.05 5.93
CA LEU A 55 -6.85 -3.80 7.14
C LEU A 55 -7.70 -2.98 8.13
N ARG A 56 -7.37 -1.70 8.31
CA ARG A 56 -8.16 -0.77 9.13
C ARG A 56 -9.54 -0.51 8.53
N LEU A 57 -9.63 -0.32 7.21
CA LEU A 57 -10.91 -0.17 6.52
C LEU A 57 -11.81 -1.39 6.71
N TRP A 58 -11.25 -2.60 6.57
CA TRP A 58 -11.96 -3.85 6.85
C TRP A 58 -12.49 -3.89 8.29
N SER A 59 -11.61 -3.60 9.26
CA SER A 59 -11.95 -3.62 10.69
C SER A 59 -13.08 -2.61 11.01
N TYR A 60 -13.00 -1.42 10.40
CA TYR A 60 -14.03 -0.38 10.52
C TYR A 60 -15.37 -0.80 9.91
N ALA A 61 -15.37 -1.32 8.67
CA ALA A 61 -16.59 -1.69 7.96
C ALA A 61 -17.31 -2.88 8.62
N THR A 62 -16.55 -3.88 9.08
CA THR A 62 -17.09 -5.11 9.68
C THR A 62 -17.30 -5.01 11.20
N LYS A 63 -16.92 -3.88 11.82
CA LYS A 63 -16.90 -3.70 13.28
C LYS A 63 -16.16 -4.82 14.00
N SER A 64 -15.13 -5.37 13.35
CA SER A 64 -14.33 -6.49 13.84
C SER A 64 -12.90 -6.04 14.13
N SER A 65 -12.24 -6.69 15.08
CA SER A 65 -10.81 -6.49 15.31
C SER A 65 -10.01 -7.51 14.51
N ALA A 66 -9.13 -7.06 13.63
CA ALA A 66 -8.02 -7.86 13.16
C ALA A 66 -6.76 -7.51 13.97
N GLY A 67 -5.88 -8.49 14.16
CA GLY A 67 -4.51 -8.21 14.61
C GLY A 67 -3.72 -7.52 13.51
N LEU A 68 -2.56 -8.07 13.15
CA LEU A 68 -1.73 -7.51 12.07
C LEU A 68 -2.13 -7.98 10.67
N GLN A 69 -3.09 -8.89 10.55
CA GLN A 69 -3.49 -9.51 9.30
C GLN A 69 -4.94 -9.99 9.33
N LYS A 70 -5.61 -9.87 8.17
CA LYS A 70 -6.84 -10.57 7.81
C LYS A 70 -6.82 -10.85 6.31
N GLY A 71 -6.87 -12.11 5.90
CA GLY A 71 -6.72 -12.49 4.49
C GLY A 71 -5.46 -11.85 3.86
N LEU A 72 -5.66 -11.17 2.73
CA LEU A 72 -4.65 -10.39 2.01
C LEU A 72 -4.56 -8.91 2.44
N CYS A 73 -5.21 -8.52 3.54
CA CYS A 73 -4.95 -7.25 4.21
C CYS A 73 -3.90 -7.46 5.30
N VAL A 74 -2.68 -6.95 5.12
CA VAL A 74 -1.55 -7.20 6.03
C VAL A 74 -0.82 -5.92 6.40
N SER A 75 -0.77 -5.60 7.69
CA SER A 75 -0.06 -4.43 8.20
C SER A 75 1.42 -4.47 7.81
N GLY A 76 1.96 -3.32 7.36
CA GLY A 76 3.36 -3.19 6.95
C GLY A 76 3.74 -3.91 5.64
N SER A 77 2.79 -4.52 4.93
CA SER A 77 3.08 -5.26 3.68
C SER A 77 3.59 -4.35 2.57
N THR A 78 4.65 -4.80 1.89
CA THR A 78 5.12 -4.24 0.62
C THR A 78 4.38 -4.83 -0.57
N MET A 79 4.51 -4.22 -1.75
CA MET A 79 4.02 -4.71 -3.04
C MET A 79 4.66 -6.07 -3.38
N LYS A 80 5.98 -6.21 -3.22
CA LYS A 80 6.67 -7.51 -3.36
C LYS A 80 6.05 -8.61 -2.50
N GLN A 81 5.82 -8.30 -1.22
CA GLN A 81 5.21 -9.24 -0.27
C GLN A 81 3.76 -9.57 -0.65
N MET A 82 2.99 -8.57 -1.11
CA MET A 82 1.64 -8.76 -1.61
C MET A 82 1.60 -9.71 -2.82
N ALA A 83 2.46 -9.47 -3.81
CA ALA A 83 2.55 -10.30 -5.01
C ALA A 83 2.89 -11.75 -4.66
N ARG A 84 3.80 -11.96 -3.70
CA ARG A 84 4.11 -13.30 -3.17
C ARG A 84 2.87 -13.94 -2.54
N ARG A 85 2.19 -13.24 -1.63
CA ARG A 85 1.00 -13.75 -0.93
C ARG A 85 -0.15 -14.08 -1.86
N ILE A 86 -0.37 -13.26 -2.90
CA ILE A 86 -1.38 -13.54 -3.93
C ILE A 86 -1.08 -14.87 -4.61
N ARG A 87 0.19 -15.17 -4.94
CA ARG A 87 0.55 -16.46 -5.56
C ARG A 87 0.40 -17.65 -4.61
N GLU A 88 0.62 -17.43 -3.31
CA GLU A 88 0.59 -18.47 -2.29
C GLU A 88 -0.82 -18.76 -1.75
N THR A 89 -1.78 -17.84 -1.95
CA THR A 89 -3.15 -18.03 -1.45
C THR A 89 -3.91 -19.01 -2.34
N PRO A 90 -4.69 -19.95 -1.76
CA PRO A 90 -5.37 -20.96 -2.57
C PRO A 90 -6.58 -20.42 -3.35
N ASP A 91 -7.24 -19.38 -2.85
CA ASP A 91 -8.43 -18.80 -3.50
C ASP A 91 -8.43 -17.27 -3.42
N LEU A 92 -9.10 -16.65 -4.39
CA LEU A 92 -9.33 -15.21 -4.47
C LEU A 92 -10.83 -14.96 -4.68
N GLY A 93 -11.33 -13.91 -4.05
CA GLY A 93 -12.71 -13.46 -4.23
C GLY A 93 -13.01 -13.04 -5.67
N PRO A 94 -14.28 -13.15 -6.11
CA PRO A 94 -14.68 -12.80 -7.48
C PRO A 94 -14.65 -11.28 -7.73
N ARG A 95 -14.59 -10.47 -6.67
CA ARG A 95 -14.52 -9.01 -6.72
C ARG A 95 -13.46 -8.54 -5.75
N ILE A 96 -12.50 -7.77 -6.25
CA ILE A 96 -11.33 -7.35 -5.50
C ILE A 96 -11.29 -5.82 -5.42
N VAL A 97 -10.94 -5.30 -4.24
CA VAL A 97 -10.53 -3.91 -4.04
C VAL A 97 -9.10 -3.91 -3.49
N LEU A 98 -8.17 -3.37 -4.26
CA LEU A 98 -6.73 -3.38 -3.96
C LEU A 98 -6.21 -1.97 -3.71
N MET A 99 -5.53 -1.78 -2.58
CA MET A 99 -4.68 -0.61 -2.32
C MET A 99 -3.38 -1.04 -1.66
N ILE A 100 -2.26 -0.85 -2.34
CA ILE A 100 -0.93 -1.23 -1.86
C ILE A 100 0.11 -0.27 -2.43
N GLY A 101 1.22 -0.08 -1.71
CA GLY A 101 2.31 0.79 -2.16
C GLY A 101 2.79 1.80 -1.11
N THR A 102 2.08 1.94 0.01
CA THR A 102 2.44 2.95 1.02
C THR A 102 3.75 2.62 1.73
N ASN A 103 4.01 1.34 2.00
CA ASN A 103 5.20 0.93 2.73
C ASN A 103 6.50 1.11 1.94
N GLU A 104 6.46 1.15 0.60
CA GLU A 104 7.62 1.47 -0.24
C GLU A 104 8.11 2.90 0.01
N PHE A 105 7.21 3.84 0.31
CA PHE A 105 7.60 5.19 0.69
C PHE A 105 8.17 5.26 2.11
N LEU A 106 7.73 4.39 3.02
CA LEU A 106 8.06 4.43 4.44
C LEU A 106 9.36 3.72 4.79
N ARG A 107 9.71 2.65 4.07
CA ARG A 107 10.93 1.86 4.30
C ARG A 107 12.20 2.51 3.72
N CYS A 108 12.02 3.52 2.87
CA CYS A 108 13.07 4.27 2.21
C CYS A 108 13.57 5.43 3.10
N SER A 109 14.18 5.11 4.25
CA SER A 109 14.70 6.12 5.20
C SER A 109 15.85 6.96 4.62
N GLU A 110 16.66 6.39 3.71
CA GLU A 110 17.86 7.04 3.18
C GLU A 110 17.72 7.52 1.73
N LYS A 111 16.92 6.83 0.92
CA LYS A 111 16.74 7.13 -0.50
C LYS A 111 15.31 6.94 -0.92
N LEU A 112 14.69 8.00 -1.42
CA LEU A 112 13.34 7.97 -1.96
C LEU A 112 13.20 6.89 -3.05
N PRO A 113 12.09 6.12 -3.07
CA PRO A 113 11.86 5.17 -4.14
C PRO A 113 11.75 5.91 -5.47
N SER A 114 12.33 5.34 -6.53
CA SER A 114 12.11 5.87 -7.88
C SER A 114 10.70 5.50 -8.35
N LEU A 115 10.15 6.31 -9.27
CA LEU A 115 8.86 5.99 -9.88
C LEU A 115 8.89 4.65 -10.63
N SER A 116 9.99 4.36 -11.35
CA SER A 116 10.14 3.09 -12.09
C SER A 116 10.09 1.88 -11.15
N PHE A 117 10.78 1.95 -10.01
CA PHE A 117 10.74 0.89 -9.01
C PHE A 117 9.32 0.65 -8.50
N LEU A 118 8.57 1.71 -8.19
CA LEU A 118 7.18 1.58 -7.73
C LEU A 118 6.28 0.96 -8.81
N GLN A 119 6.48 1.34 -10.09
CA GLN A 119 5.74 0.80 -11.22
C GLN A 119 6.04 -0.68 -11.45
N GLU A 120 7.30 -1.09 -11.36
CA GLU A 120 7.73 -2.48 -11.50
C GLU A 120 7.17 -3.36 -10.37
N GLU A 121 7.26 -2.89 -9.13
CA GLU A 121 6.72 -3.58 -7.96
C GLU A 121 5.19 -3.70 -8.00
N PHE A 122 4.48 -2.64 -8.40
CA PHE A 122 3.03 -2.70 -8.60
C PHE A 122 2.67 -3.63 -9.77
N GLY A 123 3.46 -3.61 -10.85
CA GLY A 123 3.36 -4.53 -11.96
C GLY A 123 3.45 -5.99 -11.52
N CYS A 124 4.36 -6.31 -10.59
CA CYS A 124 4.46 -7.65 -10.00
C CYS A 124 3.17 -8.08 -9.29
N VAL A 125 2.49 -7.17 -8.59
CA VAL A 125 1.19 -7.44 -7.94
C VAL A 125 0.11 -7.74 -8.99
N LEU A 126 0.03 -6.93 -10.04
CA LEU A 126 -0.95 -7.14 -11.12
C LEU A 126 -0.69 -8.45 -11.87
N THR A 127 0.57 -8.77 -12.16
CA THR A 127 0.95 -10.04 -12.77
C THR A 127 0.57 -11.22 -11.88
N ALA A 128 0.82 -11.14 -10.57
CA ALA A 128 0.41 -12.18 -9.62
C ALA A 128 -1.12 -12.42 -9.64
N LEU A 129 -1.93 -11.37 -9.75
CA LEU A 129 -3.39 -11.51 -9.90
C LEU A 129 -3.78 -12.16 -11.23
N ARG A 130 -3.15 -11.76 -12.33
CA ARG A 130 -3.47 -12.28 -13.68
C ARG A 130 -3.10 -13.74 -13.85
N GLU A 131 -1.96 -14.14 -13.29
CA GLU A 131 -1.42 -15.50 -13.40
C GLU A 131 -1.95 -16.43 -12.30
N HIS A 132 -2.74 -15.90 -11.35
CA HIS A 132 -3.31 -16.72 -10.30
C HIS A 132 -4.16 -17.86 -10.89
N PRO A 133 -4.10 -19.10 -10.35
CA PRO A 133 -4.88 -20.23 -10.86
C PRO A 133 -6.39 -19.98 -10.94
N ARG A 134 -6.90 -19.04 -10.12
CA ARG A 134 -8.30 -18.63 -10.05
C ARG A 134 -8.59 -17.32 -10.78
N ALA A 135 -7.68 -16.79 -11.59
CA ALA A 135 -7.84 -15.50 -12.26
C ALA A 135 -9.12 -15.41 -13.12
N GLY A 136 -9.56 -16.54 -13.73
CA GLY A 136 -10.82 -16.60 -14.49
C GLY A 136 -12.10 -16.46 -13.65
N TYR A 137 -12.02 -16.61 -12.32
CA TYR A 137 -13.13 -16.39 -11.40
C TYR A 137 -13.27 -14.93 -10.98
N ILE A 138 -12.22 -14.12 -11.17
CA ILE A 138 -12.22 -12.70 -10.82
C ILE A 138 -13.00 -11.93 -11.90
N THR A 139 -14.21 -11.54 -11.54
CA THR A 139 -15.13 -10.78 -12.39
C THR A 139 -14.88 -9.28 -12.35
N ARG A 140 -14.26 -8.77 -11.27
CA ARG A 140 -14.01 -7.34 -11.09
C ARG A 140 -12.78 -7.10 -10.22
N CYS A 141 -11.89 -6.21 -10.65
CA CYS A 141 -10.73 -5.78 -9.88
C CYS A 141 -10.65 -4.25 -9.89
N ILE A 142 -10.73 -3.66 -8.70
CA ILE A 142 -10.72 -2.20 -8.49
C ILE A 142 -9.42 -1.82 -7.81
N LEU A 143 -8.67 -0.93 -8.44
CA LEU A 143 -7.44 -0.35 -7.90
C LEU A 143 -7.75 0.99 -7.23
N LEU A 144 -7.28 1.18 -6.01
CA LEU A 144 -7.36 2.44 -5.31
C LEU A 144 -6.02 3.17 -5.38
N THR A 145 -6.05 4.45 -5.71
CA THR A 145 -4.87 5.32 -5.55
C THR A 145 -4.49 5.48 -4.07
N LEU A 146 -3.23 5.74 -3.78
CA LEU A 146 -2.77 5.93 -2.41
C LEU A 146 -3.19 7.29 -1.85
N PRO A 147 -3.59 7.39 -0.57
CA PRO A 147 -3.69 8.68 0.11
C PRO A 147 -2.32 9.37 0.17
N PRO A 148 -2.27 10.71 0.30
CA PRO A 148 -1.01 11.39 0.57
C PRO A 148 -0.41 10.92 1.89
N LEU A 149 0.88 11.21 2.09
CA LEU A 149 1.62 10.83 3.30
C LEU A 149 2.00 12.09 4.11
N PRO A 150 1.05 12.67 4.89
CA PRO A 150 1.28 13.90 5.64
C PRO A 150 2.47 13.84 6.60
N ARG A 151 2.86 12.64 7.07
CA ARG A 151 4.04 12.43 7.93
C ARG A 151 5.32 13.08 7.40
N PHE A 152 5.54 13.05 6.08
CA PHE A 152 6.71 13.68 5.47
C PHE A 152 6.60 15.21 5.35
N GLY A 153 5.39 15.74 5.48
CA GLY A 153 5.09 17.15 5.25
C GLY A 153 4.75 17.48 3.79
N TYR A 154 3.99 18.55 3.60
CA TYR A 154 3.45 18.94 2.28
C TYR A 154 4.52 19.30 1.23
N LYS A 155 5.64 19.89 1.66
CA LYS A 155 6.72 20.33 0.76
C LYS A 155 7.76 19.25 0.46
N HIS A 156 7.62 18.05 1.04
CA HIS A 156 8.62 17.00 0.93
C HIS A 156 8.68 16.42 -0.49
N PRO A 157 9.88 16.04 -1.01
CA PRO A 157 10.01 15.48 -2.34
C PRO A 157 9.20 14.19 -2.58
N VAL A 158 8.93 13.41 -1.52
CA VAL A 158 7.99 12.24 -1.56
C VAL A 158 6.67 12.61 -2.25
N ARG A 159 6.15 13.83 -2.02
CA ARG A 159 4.89 14.27 -2.60
C ARG A 159 4.88 14.17 -4.13
N ARG A 160 6.01 14.48 -4.80
CA ARG A 160 6.09 14.39 -6.26
C ARG A 160 6.03 12.94 -6.71
N VAL A 161 6.84 12.08 -6.12
CA VAL A 161 6.88 10.64 -6.45
C VAL A 161 5.52 9.98 -6.18
N TRP A 162 4.92 10.26 -5.03
CA TRP A 162 3.56 9.81 -4.69
C TRP A 162 2.52 10.24 -5.73
N LYS A 163 2.55 11.51 -6.13
CA LYS A 163 1.62 12.04 -7.13
C LYS A 163 1.82 11.34 -8.47
N ASP A 164 3.06 11.20 -8.91
CA ASP A 164 3.39 10.57 -10.20
C ASP A 164 3.02 9.08 -10.19
N PHE A 165 3.18 8.39 -9.05
CA PHE A 165 2.73 7.00 -8.89
C PHE A 165 1.20 6.87 -8.91
N ASN A 166 0.47 7.77 -8.25
CA ASN A 166 -0.99 7.79 -8.36
C ASN A 166 -1.49 8.10 -9.78
N LEU A 167 -0.80 8.97 -10.52
CA LEU A 167 -1.11 9.20 -11.94
C LEU A 167 -0.87 7.95 -12.78
N TYR A 168 0.19 7.19 -12.49
CA TYR A 168 0.41 5.89 -13.10
C TYR A 168 -0.74 4.92 -12.81
N ILE A 169 -1.17 4.78 -11.54
CA ILE A 169 -2.31 3.93 -11.17
C ILE A 169 -3.57 4.35 -11.93
N LEU A 170 -3.88 5.64 -11.99
CA LEU A 170 -5.02 6.18 -12.75
C LEU A 170 -4.95 5.85 -14.24
N GLY A 171 -3.75 5.82 -14.82
CA GLY A 171 -3.50 5.43 -16.20
C GLY A 171 -3.78 3.95 -16.51
N LEU A 172 -3.98 3.11 -15.49
CA LEU A 172 -4.33 1.70 -15.65
C LEU A 172 -5.83 1.46 -15.87
N GLN A 173 -6.67 2.50 -15.83
CA GLN A 173 -8.10 2.38 -16.09
C GLN A 173 -8.37 1.71 -17.44
N GLY A 174 -9.15 0.63 -17.43
CA GLY A 174 -9.50 -0.13 -18.64
C GLY A 174 -8.38 -1.04 -19.16
N ALA A 175 -7.21 -1.08 -18.50
CA ALA A 175 -6.18 -2.04 -18.84
C ALA A 175 -6.62 -3.48 -18.50
N ALA A 176 -5.93 -4.47 -19.09
CA ALA A 176 -6.22 -5.89 -18.85
C ALA A 176 -6.09 -6.22 -17.35
N GLY A 177 -7.16 -6.73 -16.77
CA GLY A 177 -7.22 -7.23 -15.40
C GLY A 177 -6.94 -8.74 -15.33
N PRO A 178 -7.16 -9.36 -14.16
CA PRO A 178 -7.13 -10.82 -14.04
C PRO A 178 -8.24 -11.49 -14.86
N GLY A 179 -7.91 -12.64 -15.46
CA GLY A 179 -8.82 -13.36 -16.36
C GLY A 179 -9.11 -12.52 -17.62
N SER A 180 -10.40 -12.35 -17.94
CA SER A 180 -10.86 -11.48 -19.03
C SER A 180 -11.47 -10.16 -18.54
N SER A 181 -11.27 -9.80 -17.26
CA SER A 181 -11.78 -8.55 -16.70
C SER A 181 -10.92 -7.35 -17.13
N THR A 182 -11.49 -6.15 -17.04
CA THR A 182 -10.75 -4.88 -17.11
C THR A 182 -10.52 -4.33 -15.71
N LEU A 183 -9.46 -3.55 -15.54
CA LEU A 183 -9.17 -2.85 -14.29
C LEU A 183 -10.05 -1.60 -14.16
N ASP A 184 -10.78 -1.52 -13.06
CA ASP A 184 -11.40 -0.28 -12.58
C ASP A 184 -10.40 0.47 -11.70
N VAL A 185 -10.34 1.80 -11.80
CA VAL A 185 -9.46 2.60 -10.95
C VAL A 185 -10.24 3.72 -10.27
N MET A 186 -10.00 3.88 -8.97
CA MET A 186 -10.66 4.86 -8.13
C MET A 186 -9.66 5.82 -7.49
N ASN A 187 -9.87 7.11 -7.72
CA ASN A 187 -9.03 8.18 -7.18
C ASN A 187 -9.35 8.52 -5.71
N THR A 188 -9.21 7.55 -4.83
CA THR A 188 -9.36 7.70 -3.38
C THR A 188 -8.34 8.66 -2.77
N GLY A 189 -7.16 8.80 -3.35
CA GLY A 189 -6.11 9.70 -2.86
C GLY A 189 -6.52 11.17 -2.91
N ALA A 190 -7.37 11.55 -3.87
CA ALA A 190 -7.91 12.90 -3.96
C ALA A 190 -8.84 13.28 -2.79
N LEU A 191 -9.46 12.31 -2.11
CA LEU A 191 -10.36 12.56 -0.96
C LEU A 191 -9.64 13.24 0.22
N PHE A 192 -8.33 13.04 0.30
CA PHE A 192 -7.45 13.49 1.37
C PHE A 192 -6.72 14.80 1.05
N PHE A 193 -7.09 15.46 -0.05
CA PHE A 193 -6.51 16.73 -0.47
C PHE A 193 -7.53 17.86 -0.39
N ASP A 194 -7.15 18.96 0.25
CA ASP A 194 -7.90 20.21 0.19
C ASP A 194 -7.37 21.05 -0.98
N VAL A 195 -8.13 21.06 -2.08
CA VAL A 195 -7.78 21.80 -3.31
C VAL A 195 -7.69 23.30 -3.05
N LYS A 196 -8.57 23.85 -2.19
CA LYS A 196 -8.64 25.29 -1.91
C LYS A 196 -7.44 25.74 -1.08
N ARG A 197 -7.12 24.97 -0.03
CA ARG A 197 -5.99 25.28 0.86
C ARG A 197 -4.65 24.79 0.31
N ARG A 198 -4.66 24.04 -0.80
CA ARG A 198 -3.49 23.38 -1.39
C ARG A 198 -2.70 22.64 -0.30
N ASN A 199 -3.40 21.83 0.49
CA ASN A 199 -2.82 21.12 1.62
C ASN A 199 -3.52 19.76 1.83
N TYR A 200 -2.95 18.92 2.69
CA TYR A 200 -3.58 17.66 3.08
C TYR A 200 -4.72 17.90 4.07
N ARG A 201 -5.75 17.05 4.02
CA ARG A 201 -6.81 16.99 5.02
C ARG A 201 -6.34 16.19 6.23
N TYR A 202 -5.52 16.82 7.07
CA TYR A 202 -4.93 16.20 8.27
C TYR A 202 -5.98 15.65 9.24
N ASP A 203 -7.20 16.17 9.21
CA ASP A 203 -8.36 15.70 10.00
C ASP A 203 -8.84 14.30 9.63
N LEU A 204 -8.36 13.72 8.53
CA LEU A 204 -8.70 12.37 8.08
C LEU A 204 -7.64 11.31 8.43
N PHE A 205 -6.53 11.70 9.04
CA PHE A 205 -5.44 10.82 9.43
C PHE A 205 -5.37 10.66 10.95
N GLU A 206 -4.85 9.53 11.41
CA GLU A 206 -4.45 9.40 12.80
C GLU A 206 -3.28 10.34 13.08
N ARG A 207 -3.38 11.08 14.18
CA ARG A 207 -2.31 12.01 14.58
C ARG A 207 -1.20 11.27 15.32
N HIS A 208 -1.59 10.34 16.18
CA HIS A 208 -0.68 9.57 17.00
C HIS A 208 -1.08 8.09 16.99
N HIS A 209 -0.08 7.23 17.16
CA HIS A 209 -0.27 5.86 17.62
C HIS A 209 -0.58 5.84 19.13
N ASP A 210 -0.96 4.67 19.64
CA ASP A 210 -1.25 4.46 21.07
C ASP A 210 -0.03 4.75 21.98
N ASP A 211 1.18 4.74 21.41
CA ASP A 211 2.45 5.08 22.07
C ASP A 211 2.87 6.55 21.87
N GLU A 212 1.92 7.41 21.50
CA GLU A 212 2.09 8.85 21.23
C GLU A 212 2.98 9.19 20.02
N ARG A 213 3.50 8.21 19.27
CA ARG A 213 4.29 8.48 18.06
C ARG A 213 3.42 9.05 16.95
N CYS A 214 3.91 10.09 16.29
CA CYS A 214 3.23 10.69 15.14
C CYS A 214 3.00 9.64 14.03
N ASP A 215 1.72 9.38 13.71
CA ASP A 215 1.32 8.43 12.67
C ASP A 215 1.29 9.16 11.32
N LEU A 216 0.25 9.98 11.08
CA LEU A 216 0.02 10.74 9.85
C LEU A 216 0.21 9.93 8.56
N ILE A 217 -0.02 8.62 8.64
CA ILE A 217 -0.04 7.66 7.54
C ILE A 217 -1.41 7.01 7.48
N HIS A 218 -1.87 6.43 8.60
CA HIS A 218 -3.12 5.69 8.61
C HIS A 218 -4.34 6.61 8.68
N TRP A 219 -5.44 6.16 8.07
CA TRP A 219 -6.73 6.82 8.21
C TRP A 219 -7.26 6.69 9.63
N ASN A 220 -7.84 7.77 10.13
CA ASN A 220 -8.67 7.72 11.32
C ASN A 220 -10.10 7.29 11.00
N ARG A 221 -10.96 7.22 12.02
CA ARG A 221 -12.38 6.84 11.84
C ARG A 221 -13.10 7.67 10.76
N THR A 222 -12.85 8.98 10.72
CA THR A 222 -13.45 9.88 9.72
C THR A 222 -12.89 9.61 8.33
N GLY A 223 -11.58 9.39 8.20
CA GLY A 223 -10.95 9.02 6.93
C GLY A 223 -11.49 7.71 6.38
N MET A 224 -11.62 6.67 7.21
CA MET A 224 -12.19 5.38 6.83
C MET A 224 -13.66 5.52 6.39
N LYS A 225 -14.46 6.31 7.12
CA LYS A 225 -15.84 6.62 6.74
C LYS A 225 -15.93 7.24 5.35
N VAL A 226 -15.12 8.27 5.08
CA VAL A 226 -15.10 8.97 3.78
C VAL A 226 -14.71 8.03 2.64
N VAL A 227 -13.74 7.14 2.85
CA VAL A 227 -13.35 6.14 1.84
C VAL A 227 -14.49 5.14 1.60
N LEU A 228 -15.10 4.60 2.65
CA LEU A 228 -16.19 3.63 2.52
C LEU A 228 -17.40 4.24 1.79
N GLU A 229 -17.84 5.43 2.19
CA GLU A 229 -18.93 6.15 1.52
C GLU A 229 -18.59 6.43 0.04
N TYR A 230 -17.34 6.74 -0.27
CA TYR A 230 -16.89 6.92 -1.65
C TYR A 230 -17.01 5.63 -2.46
N LEU A 231 -16.61 4.49 -1.88
CA LEU A 231 -16.75 3.18 -2.52
C LEU A 231 -18.22 2.82 -2.72
N GLU A 232 -19.07 2.97 -1.70
CA GLU A 232 -20.52 2.70 -1.76
C GLU A 232 -21.20 3.55 -2.84
N ASN A 233 -20.84 4.83 -2.98
CA ASN A 233 -21.43 5.68 -4.01
C ASN A 233 -20.96 5.37 -5.43
N ARG A 234 -19.77 4.76 -5.59
CA ARG A 234 -19.17 4.48 -6.91
C ARG A 234 -19.37 3.04 -7.39
N LEU A 235 -19.67 2.12 -6.48
CA LEU A 235 -19.87 0.69 -6.75
C LEU A 235 -21.35 0.30 -6.75
N GLN A 236 -22.20 1.16 -7.31
CA GLN A 236 -23.61 0.84 -7.57
C GLN A 236 -23.76 -0.04 -8.82
#